data_AF-Q3BVL8-F1
#
_entry.id   AF-Q3BVL8-F1
#
_cell.length_a   1.000
_cell.length_b   1.000
_cell.length_c   1.000
_cell.angle_alpha   90.00
_cell.angle_beta   90.00
_cell.angle_gamma   90.00
#
_symmetry.space_group_name_H-M   'P 1'
#
loop_
_entity.id
_entity.type
_entity.pdbx_description
1 polymer ?
#
loop_
_entity_poly.entity_id
_entity_poly.type
_entity_poly.pdbx_seq_one_letter_code
_entity_poly.pdbx_strand_id
1 'polypeptide(L)'
;MRRAVEGVAHVAGFARIDGNRVPKGLPCPAEALIGGDALDRAIMAASIVAKVTRDRLMHELHTRHPEYRFDQHKGYSTPVHLAALQTHGPCPQHRRSFAPVRLALEGRNPGPGTRDPEQLQVGRLVVPL
;
A
#
# COMPACT_ATOMS: atom_id res chain seq x y z
N MET A 1 9.69 -6.81 -1.10
CA MET A 1 10.71 -6.68 -2.18
C MET A 1 11.74 -7.78 -2.09
N ARG A 2 12.62 -7.87 -1.07
CA ARG A 2 13.66 -8.93 -0.97
C ARG A 2 13.16 -10.35 -1.27
N ARG A 3 12.12 -10.81 -0.58
CA ARG A 3 11.49 -12.14 -0.83
C ARG A 3 11.06 -12.37 -2.28
N ALA A 4 10.58 -11.33 -2.96
CA ALA A 4 10.16 -11.44 -4.35
C ALA A 4 11.38 -11.63 -5.27
N VAL A 5 12.47 -10.90 -5.01
CA VAL A 5 13.73 -11.05 -5.75
C VAL A 5 14.39 -12.40 -5.46
N GLU A 6 14.39 -12.85 -4.20
CA GLU A 6 14.86 -14.19 -3.81
C GLU A 6 14.14 -15.30 -4.59
N GLY A 7 12.81 -15.17 -4.79
CA GLY A 7 12.02 -16.13 -5.56
C GLY A 7 12.39 -16.23 -7.05
N VAL A 8 13.08 -15.23 -7.60
CA VAL A 8 13.55 -15.21 -9.00
C VAL A 8 15.07 -15.07 -9.11
N ALA A 9 15.82 -15.32 -8.03
CA ALA A 9 17.25 -15.06 -7.96
C ALA A 9 18.05 -15.82 -9.04
N HIS A 10 17.57 -16.99 -9.48
CA HIS A 10 18.18 -17.79 -10.54
C HIS A 10 18.22 -17.09 -11.92
N VAL A 11 17.41 -16.06 -12.13
CA VAL A 11 17.37 -15.25 -13.36
C VAL A 11 17.61 -13.76 -13.14
N ALA A 12 17.75 -13.32 -11.89
CA ALA A 12 17.89 -11.90 -11.54
C ALA A 12 19.36 -11.49 -11.41
N GLY A 13 19.96 -11.01 -12.50
CA GLY A 13 21.32 -10.44 -12.49
C GLY A 13 21.40 -9.02 -11.93
N PHE A 14 20.31 -8.25 -11.99
CA PHE A 14 20.22 -6.87 -11.50
C PHE A 14 18.75 -6.51 -11.22
N ALA A 15 18.48 -5.74 -10.17
CA ALA A 15 17.12 -5.31 -9.80
C ALA A 15 16.93 -3.79 -9.86
N ARG A 16 15.89 -3.33 -10.56
CA ARG A 16 15.43 -1.94 -10.52
C ARG A 16 14.22 -1.84 -9.61
N ILE A 17 14.27 -0.90 -8.67
CA ILE A 17 13.26 -0.76 -7.61
C ILE A 17 12.58 0.60 -7.73
N ASP A 18 11.24 0.61 -7.83
CA ASP A 18 10.49 1.85 -7.75
C ASP A 18 10.63 2.50 -6.36
N GLY A 19 10.98 3.79 -6.35
CA GLY A 19 11.13 4.61 -5.16
C GLY A 19 12.53 5.21 -5.00
N ASN A 20 12.84 5.64 -3.78
CA ASN A 20 14.05 6.41 -3.48
C ASN A 20 15.11 5.60 -2.69
N ARG A 21 14.89 4.30 -2.45
CA ARG A 21 15.78 3.46 -1.63
C ARG A 21 15.82 2.03 -2.14
N VAL A 22 17.03 1.47 -2.18
CA VAL A 22 17.25 0.05 -2.43
C VAL A 22 17.02 -0.73 -1.13
N PRO A 23 16.18 -1.79 -1.12
CA PRO A 23 16.03 -2.68 0.02
C PRO A 23 17.36 -3.34 0.42
N LYS A 24 17.62 -3.47 1.72
CA LYS A 24 18.82 -4.16 2.21
C LYS A 24 18.75 -5.67 1.96
N GLY A 25 19.90 -6.27 1.69
CA GLY A 25 20.08 -7.73 1.58
C GLY A 25 19.46 -8.34 0.32
N LEU A 26 19.41 -7.61 -0.80
CA LEU A 26 19.04 -8.22 -2.08
C LEU A 26 20.12 -9.22 -2.54
N PRO A 27 19.73 -10.32 -3.21
CA PRO A 27 20.67 -11.32 -3.69
C PRO A 27 21.43 -10.90 -4.96
N CYS A 28 21.18 -9.69 -5.47
CA CYS A 28 21.82 -9.13 -6.66
C CYS A 28 22.05 -7.61 -6.47
N PRO A 29 22.92 -6.99 -7.28
CA PRO A 29 23.03 -5.54 -7.36
C PRO A 29 21.68 -4.91 -7.75
N ALA A 30 21.47 -3.67 -7.30
CA ALA A 30 20.21 -2.99 -7.52
C ALA A 30 20.33 -1.47 -7.50
N GLU A 31 19.38 -0.80 -8.15
CA GLU A 31 19.20 0.65 -8.11
C GLU A 31 17.75 1.03 -7.79
N ALA A 32 17.56 2.25 -7.29
CA ALA A 32 16.25 2.82 -7.03
C ALA A 32 15.93 3.89 -8.08
N LEU A 33 14.70 3.86 -8.62
CA LEU A 33 14.21 4.80 -9.62
C LEU A 33 12.90 5.43 -9.13
N ILE A 34 12.90 6.74 -8.89
CA ILE A 34 11.72 7.47 -8.43
C ILE A 34 10.71 7.57 -9.58
N GLY A 35 9.48 7.08 -9.37
CA GLY A 35 8.46 7.03 -10.42
C GLY A 35 8.82 6.02 -11.51
N GLY A 36 9.49 4.93 -11.11
CA GLY A 36 10.03 3.94 -12.02
C GLY A 36 8.95 3.19 -12.80
N ASP A 37 7.72 3.14 -12.29
CA ASP A 37 6.58 2.52 -12.95
C ASP A 37 6.15 3.26 -14.23
N ALA A 38 6.38 4.57 -14.31
CA ALA A 38 6.16 5.38 -15.50
C ALA A 38 7.33 5.35 -16.50
N LEU A 39 8.53 4.95 -16.04
CA LEU A 39 9.78 5.11 -16.80
C LEU A 39 10.40 3.78 -17.26
N ASP A 40 10.14 2.69 -16.54
CA ASP A 40 10.77 1.39 -16.77
C ASP A 40 9.72 0.29 -16.93
N ARG A 41 9.80 -0.45 -18.04
CA ARG A 41 8.83 -1.50 -18.39
C ARG A 41 8.83 -2.67 -17.40
N ALA A 42 9.97 -3.02 -16.83
CA ALA A 42 10.06 -4.11 -15.86
C ALA A 42 9.41 -3.70 -14.53
N ILE A 43 9.62 -2.46 -14.10
CA ILE A 43 8.95 -1.89 -12.93
C ILE A 43 7.43 -1.81 -13.17
N MET A 44 7.01 -1.30 -14.33
CA MET A 44 5.58 -1.25 -14.71
C MET A 44 4.93 -2.63 -14.64
N ALA A 45 5.55 -3.65 -15.24
CA ALA A 45 5.07 -5.03 -15.20
C ALA A 45 4.97 -5.57 -13.77
N ALA A 46 6.01 -5.33 -12.94
CA ALA A 46 6.00 -5.72 -11.53
C ALA A 46 4.87 -5.03 -10.74
N SER A 47 4.60 -3.75 -10.99
CA SER A 47 3.50 -2.99 -10.38
C SER A 47 2.13 -3.58 -10.74
N ILE A 48 1.91 -3.96 -12.00
CA ILE A 48 0.68 -4.63 -12.45
C ILE A 48 0.50 -5.96 -11.72
N VAL A 49 1.53 -6.81 -11.71
CA VAL A 49 1.50 -8.12 -11.03
C VAL A 49 1.18 -7.95 -9.55
N ALA A 50 1.84 -7.00 -8.87
CA ALA A 50 1.62 -6.72 -7.46
C ALA A 50 0.20 -6.23 -7.19
N LYS A 51 -0.32 -5.29 -7.99
CA LYS A 51 -1.67 -4.73 -7.82
C LYS A 51 -2.75 -5.78 -8.03
N VAL A 52 -2.70 -6.49 -9.15
CA VAL A 52 -3.70 -7.51 -9.50
C VAL A 52 -3.71 -8.63 -8.46
N THR A 53 -2.55 -9.10 -8.03
CA THR A 53 -2.44 -10.13 -6.99
C THR A 53 -3.02 -9.64 -5.66
N ARG A 54 -2.67 -8.42 -5.24
CA ARG A 54 -3.21 -7.84 -4.00
C ARG A 54 -4.73 -7.68 -4.06
N ASP A 55 -5.28 -7.23 -5.17
CA ASP A 55 -6.72 -7.02 -5.30
C ASP A 55 -7.51 -8.33 -5.20
N ARG A 56 -6.99 -9.42 -5.76
CA ARG A 56 -7.55 -10.78 -5.61
C ARG A 56 -7.56 -11.20 -4.14
N LEU A 57 -6.43 -11.03 -3.44
CA LEU A 57 -6.34 -11.33 -2.01
C LEU A 57 -7.31 -10.50 -1.16
N MET A 58 -7.62 -9.27 -1.55
CA MET A 58 -8.62 -8.44 -0.86
C MET A 58 -10.05 -8.89 -1.12
N HIS A 59 -10.35 -9.45 -2.30
CA HIS A 59 -11.63 -10.12 -2.55
C HIS A 59 -11.78 -11.40 -1.70
N GLU A 60 -10.73 -12.22 -1.62
CA GLU A 60 -10.70 -13.39 -0.72
C GLU A 60 -10.75 -13.02 0.77
N LEU A 61 -10.27 -11.83 1.12
CA LEU A 61 -10.39 -11.32 2.48
C LEU A 61 -11.83 -10.86 2.78
N HIS A 62 -12.49 -10.25 1.80
CA HIS A 62 -13.90 -9.86 1.91
C HIS A 62 -14.81 -11.06 2.12
N THR A 63 -14.58 -12.20 1.45
CA THR A 63 -15.41 -13.40 1.69
C THR A 63 -15.31 -13.91 3.13
N ARG A 64 -14.18 -13.68 3.80
CA ARG A 64 -13.96 -14.06 5.21
C ARG A 64 -14.42 -13.01 6.22
N HIS A 65 -14.43 -11.74 5.81
CA HIS A 65 -14.84 -10.60 6.63
C HIS A 65 -15.70 -9.63 5.80
N PRO A 66 -16.94 -10.00 5.47
CA PRO A 66 -17.80 -9.21 4.58
C PRO A 66 -18.11 -7.82 5.13
N GLU A 67 -18.16 -7.67 6.45
CA GLU A 67 -18.48 -6.43 7.17
C GLU A 67 -17.54 -5.27 6.84
N TYR A 68 -16.27 -5.55 6.49
CA TYR A 68 -15.30 -4.51 6.14
C TYR A 68 -15.25 -4.17 4.65
N ARG A 69 -15.98 -4.85 3.76
CA ARG A 69 -16.02 -4.51 2.32
C ARG A 69 -14.64 -4.33 1.65
N PHE A 70 -13.69 -5.20 2.00
CA PHE A 70 -12.32 -5.18 1.45
C PHE A 70 -12.27 -5.30 -0.08
N ASP A 71 -13.30 -5.87 -0.69
CA ASP A 71 -13.50 -5.95 -2.13
C ASP A 71 -13.56 -4.58 -2.81
N GLN A 72 -13.92 -3.51 -2.10
CA GLN A 72 -14.14 -2.19 -2.68
C GLN A 72 -12.95 -1.27 -2.49
N HIS A 73 -12.42 -1.20 -1.27
CA HIS A 73 -11.35 -0.27 -0.92
C HIS A 73 -10.02 -0.96 -0.62
N LYS A 74 -9.90 -2.28 -0.77
CA LYS A 74 -8.61 -3.00 -0.72
C LYS A 74 -7.79 -2.77 0.56
N GLY A 75 -8.51 -2.49 1.66
CA GLY A 75 -7.94 -2.16 2.96
C GLY A 75 -7.49 -0.70 3.16
N TYR A 76 -7.66 0.19 2.18
CA TYR A 76 -7.42 1.63 2.37
C TYR A 76 -8.44 2.25 3.34
N SER A 77 -8.03 3.30 4.05
CA SER A 77 -8.81 4.00 5.08
C SER A 77 -9.91 4.90 4.50
N THR A 78 -10.83 4.30 3.74
CA THR A 78 -12.02 5.00 3.24
C THR A 78 -13.02 5.22 4.37
N PRO A 79 -13.95 6.20 4.26
CA PRO A 79 -15.00 6.39 5.27
C PRO A 79 -15.79 5.12 5.58
N VAL A 80 -16.09 4.32 4.55
CA VAL A 80 -16.78 3.02 4.69
C VAL A 80 -15.96 2.06 5.55
N HIS A 81 -14.65 1.96 5.30
CA HIS A 81 -13.78 1.08 6.06
C HIS A 81 -13.62 1.53 7.52
N LEU A 82 -13.47 2.84 7.75
CA LEU A 82 -13.35 3.40 9.09
C LEU A 82 -14.63 3.21 9.91
N ALA A 83 -15.80 3.35 9.29
CA ALA A 83 -17.08 3.06 9.92
C ALA A 83 -17.19 1.57 10.30
N ALA A 84 -16.86 0.65 9.38
CA ALA A 84 -16.86 -0.77 9.68
C ALA A 84 -15.88 -1.13 10.82
N LEU A 85 -14.69 -0.53 10.82
CA LEU A 85 -13.69 -0.69 11.87
C LEU A 85 -14.18 -0.19 13.24
N GLN A 86 -14.97 0.89 13.27
CA GLN A 86 -15.60 1.40 14.49
C GLN A 86 -16.71 0.46 14.98
N THR A 87 -17.55 -0.04 14.08
CA THR A 87 -18.70 -0.88 14.43
C THR A 87 -18.28 -2.29 14.85
N HIS A 88 -17.33 -2.90 14.15
CA HIS A 88 -16.99 -4.31 14.32
C HIS A 88 -15.64 -4.53 15.05
N GLY A 89 -14.90 -3.46 15.33
CA GLY A 89 -13.51 -3.55 15.77
C GLY A 89 -12.58 -4.04 14.66
N PRO A 90 -11.29 -4.27 14.94
CA PRO A 90 -10.35 -4.78 13.94
C PRO A 90 -10.29 -6.31 13.87
N CYS A 91 -10.35 -6.86 12.65
CA CYS A 91 -10.00 -8.25 12.36
C CYS A 91 -8.47 -8.53 12.38
N PRO A 92 -8.02 -9.81 12.36
CA PRO A 92 -6.59 -10.18 12.41
C PRO A 92 -5.72 -9.59 11.30
N GLN A 93 -6.28 -9.26 10.14
CA GLN A 93 -5.54 -8.70 9.01
C GLN A 93 -5.32 -7.18 9.12
N HIS A 94 -5.97 -6.51 10.08
CA HIS A 94 -5.71 -5.11 10.35
C HIS A 94 -4.32 -4.92 10.96
N ARG A 95 -3.60 -3.91 10.43
CA ARG A 95 -2.28 -3.53 10.93
C ARG A 95 -2.43 -2.74 12.23
N ARG A 96 -2.28 -3.40 13.38
CA ARG A 96 -2.50 -2.81 14.72
C ARG A 96 -1.66 -1.56 15.02
N SER A 97 -0.52 -1.38 14.35
CA SER A 97 0.31 -0.18 14.50
C SER A 97 -0.27 1.06 13.81
N PHE A 98 -1.28 0.92 12.95
CA PHE A 98 -1.87 2.04 12.22
C PHE A 98 -2.83 2.79 13.14
N ALA A 99 -2.75 4.12 13.16
CA ALA A 99 -3.48 4.94 14.11
C ALA A 99 -4.99 4.64 14.18
N PRO A 100 -5.73 4.50 13.06
CA PRO A 100 -7.16 4.20 13.14
C PRO A 100 -7.47 2.85 13.79
N VAL A 101 -6.63 1.85 13.55
CA VAL A 101 -6.76 0.49 14.11
C VAL A 101 -6.45 0.49 15.59
N ARG A 102 -5.36 1.17 15.99
CA ARG A 102 -4.99 1.32 17.40
C ARG A 102 -6.08 2.03 18.20
N LEU A 103 -6.63 3.13 17.67
CA LEU A 103 -7.73 3.85 18.32
C LEU A 103 -8.96 2.96 18.50
N ALA A 104 -9.34 2.19 17.49
CA ALA A 104 -10.44 1.23 17.58
C ALA A 104 -10.19 0.14 18.65
N LEU A 105 -8.95 -0.36 18.80
CA LEU A 105 -8.58 -1.30 19.88
C LEU A 105 -8.70 -0.69 21.28
N GLU A 106 -8.44 0.60 21.39
CA GLU A 106 -8.47 1.35 22.66
C GLU A 106 -9.88 1.84 23.01
N GLY A 107 -10.90 1.50 22.21
CA GLY A 107 -12.27 2.01 22.36
C GLY A 107 -12.40 3.51 22.09
N ARG A 108 -11.41 4.11 21.42
CA ARG A 108 -11.40 5.53 21.06
C ARG A 108 -11.89 5.69 19.63
N ASN A 109 -12.70 6.72 19.39
CA ASN A 109 -13.21 7.00 18.05
C ASN A 109 -12.06 7.42 17.11
N PRO A 110 -11.72 6.65 16.06
CA PRO A 110 -10.86 7.13 15.00
C PRO A 110 -11.70 8.10 14.19
N GLY A 111 -11.71 9.37 14.60
CA GLY A 111 -12.31 10.45 13.81
C GLY A 111 -11.76 10.42 12.37
N PRO A 112 -12.46 11.05 11.40
CA PRO A 112 -11.98 11.14 10.03
C PRO A 112 -10.56 11.70 10.09
N GLY A 113 -9.59 10.89 9.63
CA GLY A 113 -8.17 11.15 9.85
C GLY A 113 -7.86 12.60 9.57
N THR A 114 -7.22 13.27 10.53
CA THR A 114 -6.72 14.63 10.37
C THR A 114 -5.92 14.68 9.08
N ARG A 115 -6.53 15.25 8.03
CA ARG A 115 -5.76 15.74 6.89
C ARG A 115 -4.96 16.89 7.48
N ASP A 116 -3.66 16.70 7.62
CA ASP A 116 -2.78 17.81 7.95
C ASP A 116 -2.97 18.88 6.86
N PRO A 117 -3.49 20.08 7.19
CA PRO A 117 -3.72 21.12 6.19
C PRO A 117 -2.42 21.58 5.51
N GLU A 118 -1.26 21.32 6.13
CA GLU A 118 0.06 21.70 5.59
C GLU A 118 0.56 20.85 4.42
N GLN A 119 0.02 19.65 4.18
CA GLN A 119 0.49 18.79 3.07
C GLN A 119 -0.17 19.10 1.72
N LEU A 120 -1.06 20.10 1.63
CA LEU A 120 -1.73 20.51 0.39
C LEU A 120 -1.06 21.71 -0.33
N GLN A 121 0.12 22.15 0.11
CA GLN A 121 0.77 23.37 -0.41
C GLN A 121 2.08 23.14 -1.18
N VAL A 122 2.30 21.96 -1.76
CA VAL A 122 3.39 21.73 -2.72
C VAL A 122 2.80 21.16 -4.02
N GLY A 123 2.22 22.03 -4.84
CA GLY A 123 1.59 21.60 -6.09
C GLY A 123 0.94 22.67 -6.97
N ARG A 124 1.21 23.96 -6.75
CA ARG A 124 0.86 25.01 -7.72
C ARG A 124 2.12 25.45 -8.48
N LEU A 125 2.54 24.61 -9.43
CA LEU A 125 3.24 25.12 -10.61
C LEU A 125 2.18 25.81 -11.47
N VAL A 126 2.05 27.11 -11.28
CA VAL A 126 1.35 27.97 -12.22
C VAL A 126 2.31 28.19 -13.39
N VAL A 127 2.04 27.52 -14.51
CA VAL A 127 2.56 27.93 -15.82
C VAL A 127 1.37 28.45 -16.61
N PRO A 128 1.45 29.68 -17.15
CA PRO A 128 0.91 29.89 -18.47
C PRO A 128 1.89 30.68 -19.37
N LEU A 129 2.04 30.10 -20.58
CA LEU A 129 2.44 30.63 -21.89
C LEU A 129 3.61 31.62 -21.97
#